data_AF-A0A653VBS1-F1
#
_entry.id   AF-A0A653VBS1-F1
#
_cell.length_a   1.000
_cell.length_b   1.000
_cell.length_c   1.000
_cell.angle_alpha   90.00
_cell.angle_beta   90.00
_cell.angle_gamma   90.00
#
_symmetry.space_group_name_H-M   'P 1'
#
loop_
_entity.id
_entity.type
_entity.pdbx_description
1 polymer ?
#
loop_
_entity_poly.entity_id
_entity_poly.type
_entity_poly.pdbx_seq_one_letter_code
_entity_poly.pdbx_strand_id
1 'polypeptide(L)'
;MRKIVEGDWVEALGEINRRMFHISGYVVKISEDELLVKTLKGKYTAVPKHWAKNLDVTITEGDLKALIDLSLDIKDKHLFEMYMRDLQALQGK
;
A
#
# COMPACT_ATOMS: atom_id res chain seq x y z
N MET A 1 -8.08 10.49 11.58
CA MET A 1 -7.03 9.86 10.77
C MET A 1 -6.20 8.98 11.69
N ARG A 2 -6.11 7.67 11.42
CA ARG A 2 -5.25 6.78 12.19
C ARG A 2 -3.80 6.92 11.76
N LYS A 3 -2.87 6.59 12.66
CA LYS A 3 -1.43 6.53 12.34
C LYS A 3 -1.21 5.53 11.21
N ILE A 4 -0.49 5.95 10.17
CA ILE A 4 -0.08 5.06 9.07
C ILE A 4 0.96 4.06 9.60
N VAL A 5 0.75 2.78 9.31
CA VAL A 5 1.67 1.68 9.63
C VAL A 5 2.07 0.91 8.37
N GLU A 6 3.12 0.10 8.46
CA GLU A 6 3.50 -0.81 7.38
C GLU A 6 2.34 -1.79 7.11
N GLY A 7 2.06 -2.05 5.84
CA GLY A 7 0.89 -2.80 5.37
C GLY A 7 -0.34 -1.93 5.09
N ASP A 8 -0.40 -0.67 5.55
CA ASP A 8 -1.54 0.20 5.25
C ASP A 8 -1.64 0.54 3.76
N TRP A 9 -2.86 0.58 3.25
CA TRP A 9 -3.19 1.15 1.94
C TRP A 9 -3.34 2.66 2.08
N VAL A 10 -2.53 3.42 1.33
CA VAL A 10 -2.51 4.88 1.42
C VAL A 10 -2.71 5.52 0.06
N GLU A 11 -3.31 6.71 0.08
CA GLU A 11 -3.32 7.65 -1.03
C GLU A 11 -2.43 8.83 -0.68
N ALA A 12 -1.46 9.12 -1.54
CA ALA A 12 -0.61 10.28 -1.45
C ALA A 12 -0.95 11.26 -2.57
N LEU A 13 -1.28 12.49 -2.17
CA LEU A 13 -1.55 13.62 -3.06
C LEU A 13 -0.59 14.75 -2.71
N GLY A 14 0.14 15.24 -3.71
CA GLY A 14 1.09 16.32 -3.52
C GLY A 14 1.38 17.10 -4.78
N GLU A 15 1.93 18.29 -4.62
CA GLU A 15 2.29 19.18 -5.73
C GLU A 15 3.79 19.47 -5.69
N ILE A 16 4.50 19.24 -6.80
CA ILE A 16 5.88 19.68 -7.00
C ILE A 16 5.97 20.39 -8.33
N ASN A 17 6.56 21.59 -8.36
CA ASN A 17 6.80 22.35 -9.59
C ASN A 17 5.55 22.52 -10.46
N ARG A 18 4.39 22.82 -9.84
CA ARG A 18 3.08 22.95 -10.50
C ARG A 18 2.53 21.66 -11.11
N ARG A 19 3.07 20.49 -10.76
CA ARG A 19 2.56 19.18 -11.16
C ARG A 19 1.95 18.48 -9.97
N MET A 20 0.70 18.04 -10.13
CA MET A 20 0.01 17.21 -9.16
C MET A 20 0.45 15.75 -9.31
N PHE A 21 0.83 15.15 -8.19
CA PHE A 21 1.16 13.74 -8.05
C PHE A 21 0.03 13.05 -7.29
N HIS A 22 -0.44 11.95 -7.85
CA HIS A 22 -1.44 11.08 -7.23
C HIS A 22 -0.90 9.66 -7.25
N ILE A 23 -0.70 9.12 -6.05
CA ILE A 23 -0.07 7.81 -5.85
C ILE A 23 -0.90 7.05 -4.84
N SER A 24 -1.33 5.85 -5.21
CA SER A 24 -1.93 4.90 -4.28
C SER A 24 -1.10 3.62 -4.22
N GLY A 25 -0.95 3.08 -3.01
CA GLY A 25 -0.11 1.91 -2.80
C GLY A 25 -0.05 1.44 -1.35
N TYR A 26 0.61 0.30 -1.13
CA TYR A 26 0.88 -0.25 0.20
C TYR A 26 2.13 0.37 0.79
N VAL A 27 2.08 0.72 2.06
CA VAL A 27 3.26 1.13 2.81
C VAL A 27 4.10 -0.10 3.09
N VAL A 28 5.25 -0.20 2.43
CA VAL A 28 6.21 -1.30 2.62
C VAL A 28 7.21 -0.97 3.72
N LYS A 29 7.54 0.32 3.88
CA LYS A 29 8.48 0.78 4.90
C LYS A 29 8.18 2.21 5.33
N ILE A 30 8.37 2.51 6.60
CA ILE A 30 8.23 3.86 7.15
C ILE A 30 9.59 4.40 7.58
N SER A 31 9.99 5.54 7.00
CA SER A 31 11.16 6.33 7.42
C SER A 31 10.72 7.53 8.26
N GLU A 32 11.63 8.42 8.68
CA GLU A 32 11.28 9.61 9.49
C GLU A 32 10.26 10.53 8.77
N ASP A 33 10.55 10.91 7.52
CA ASP A 33 9.74 11.86 6.75
C ASP A 33 8.95 11.25 5.58
N GLU A 34 9.28 10.02 5.20
CA GLU A 34 8.77 9.38 3.98
C GLU A 34 8.16 8.01 4.25
N LEU A 35 7.28 7.61 3.33
CA LEU A 35 6.73 6.27 3.22
C LEU A 35 7.25 5.65 1.91
N LEU A 36 7.81 4.45 2.00
CA LEU A 36 8.07 3.65 0.82
C LEU A 36 6.78 2.93 0.45
N VAL A 37 6.20 3.31 -0.69
CA VAL A 37 4.90 2.83 -1.15
C VAL A 37 5.06 1.95 -2.38
N LYS A 38 4.47 0.76 -2.36
CA LYS A 38 4.37 -0.13 -3.52
C LYS A 38 3.01 0.02 -4.17
N THR A 39 3.00 0.55 -5.38
CA THR A 39 1.80 0.77 -6.19
C THR A 39 1.24 -0.55 -6.75
N LEU A 40 -0.04 -0.57 -7.16
CA LEU A 40 -0.64 -1.74 -7.84
C LEU A 40 0.11 -2.14 -9.11
N LYS A 41 0.82 -1.21 -9.75
CA LYS A 41 1.64 -1.47 -10.94
C LYS A 41 3.00 -2.11 -10.60
N GLY A 42 3.20 -2.54 -9.35
CA GLY A 42 4.44 -3.16 -8.87
C GLY A 42 5.61 -2.22 -8.68
N LYS A 43 5.43 -0.90 -8.91
CA LYS A 43 6.49 0.09 -8.71
C LYS A 43 6.56 0.51 -7.25
N TYR A 44 7.77 0.59 -6.74
CA TYR A 44 8.09 1.22 -5.45
C TYR A 44 8.32 2.71 -5.66
N THR A 45 7.80 3.53 -4.78
CA THR A 45 7.97 4.98 -4.81
C THR A 45 8.02 5.52 -3.39
N ALA A 46 8.94 6.42 -3.11
CA ALA A 46 8.93 7.16 -1.86
C ALA A 46 7.92 8.32 -1.97
N VAL A 47 7.12 8.51 -0.92
CA VAL A 47 6.20 9.65 -0.80
C VAL A 47 6.39 10.34 0.55
N PRO A 48 6.34 11.68 0.61
CA PRO A 48 6.33 12.39 1.88
C PRO A 48 5.13 11.98 2.74
N LYS A 49 5.35 11.74 4.03
CA LYS A 49 4.28 11.34 4.96
C LYS A 49 3.10 12.30 4.98
N HIS A 50 3.38 13.60 4.91
CA HIS A 50 2.35 14.64 4.97
C HIS A 50 1.45 14.68 3.73
N TRP A 51 1.85 14.02 2.63
CA TRP A 51 1.01 13.82 1.45
C TRP A 51 0.07 12.63 1.60
N ALA A 52 0.47 11.64 2.41
CA ALA A 52 -0.22 10.38 2.52
C ALA A 52 -1.37 10.45 3.53
N LYS A 53 -2.50 9.90 3.12
CA LYS A 53 -3.66 9.64 3.98
C LYS A 53 -3.96 8.15 3.92
N ASN A 54 -4.34 7.60 5.06
CA ASN A 54 -4.95 6.28 5.10
C ASN A 54 -6.19 6.32 4.22
N LEU A 55 -6.23 5.41 3.24
CA LEU A 55 -7.49 5.09 2.60
C LEU A 55 -8.19 4.15 3.56
N ASP A 56 -9.23 4.64 4.25
CA ASP A 56 -10.22 3.79 4.95
C ASP A 56 -11.08 3.02 3.91
N VAL A 57 -10.45 2.53 2.85
CA VAL A 57 -11.05 1.67 1.85
C VAL A 57 -10.93 0.27 2.41
N THR A 58 -12.07 -0.33 2.71
CA THR A 58 -12.15 -1.76 3.02
C THR A 58 -11.52 -2.51 1.85
N ILE A 59 -10.33 -3.07 2.05
CA ILE A 59 -9.68 -3.89 1.04
C ILE A 59 -10.62 -5.05 0.75
N THR A 60 -11.06 -5.16 -0.50
CA THR A 60 -11.96 -6.23 -0.90
C THR A 60 -11.18 -7.53 -1.08
N GLU A 61 -11.89 -8.66 -1.12
CA GLU A 61 -11.26 -9.94 -1.47
C GLU A 61 -10.58 -9.88 -2.85
N GLY A 62 -11.19 -9.18 -3.81
CA GLY A 62 -10.62 -8.99 -5.15
C GLY A 62 -9.31 -8.22 -5.13
N ASP A 63 -9.24 -7.17 -4.32
CA ASP A 63 -8.01 -6.41 -4.12
C ASP A 63 -6.92 -7.32 -3.54
N LEU A 64 -7.21 -8.04 -2.44
CA LEU A 64 -6.25 -8.97 -1.81
C LEU A 64 -5.70 -10.02 -2.78
N LYS A 65 -6.55 -10.60 -3.64
CA LYS A 65 -6.09 -11.53 -4.67
C LYS A 65 -5.11 -10.89 -5.65
N ALA A 66 -5.40 -9.67 -6.11
CA ALA A 66 -4.49 -8.93 -6.98
C ALA A 66 -3.14 -8.64 -6.29
N LEU A 67 -3.12 -8.46 -4.96
CA LEU A 67 -1.87 -8.27 -4.21
C LEU A 67 -1.08 -9.54 -4.04
N ILE A 68 -1.77 -10.66 -3.83
CA ILE A 68 -1.16 -11.98 -3.78
C ILE A 68 -0.48 -12.26 -5.12
N ASP A 69 -1.17 -12.04 -6.24
CA ASP A 69 -0.59 -12.19 -7.56
C ASP A 69 0.63 -11.27 -7.75
N LEU A 70 0.51 -9.99 -7.35
CA LEU A 70 1.62 -9.05 -7.40
C LEU A 70 2.82 -9.47 -6.55
N SER A 71 2.59 -10.08 -5.39
CA SER A 71 3.65 -10.56 -4.50
C SER A 71 4.39 -11.76 -5.09
N LEU A 72 3.68 -12.65 -5.81
CA LEU A 72 4.26 -13.76 -6.55
C LEU A 72 5.10 -13.26 -7.72
N ASP A 73 4.60 -12.29 -8.49
CA ASP A 73 5.31 -11.70 -9.63
C ASP A 73 6.66 -11.09 -9.24
N ILE A 74 6.71 -10.39 -8.11
CA ILE A 74 7.95 -9.80 -7.60
C ILE A 74 8.76 -10.73 -6.70
N LYS A 75 8.28 -11.96 -6.48
CA LYS A 75 8.91 -12.99 -5.62
C LYS A 75 9.15 -12.52 -4.18
N ASP A 76 8.23 -11.72 -3.64
CA ASP A 76 8.28 -11.23 -2.25
C ASP A 76 7.43 -12.12 -1.34
N LYS A 77 8.10 -13.06 -0.68
CA LYS A 77 7.47 -14.03 0.21
C LYS A 77 6.80 -13.36 1.41
N HIS A 78 7.36 -12.26 1.93
CA HIS A 78 6.83 -11.62 3.12
C HIS A 78 5.48 -10.96 2.83
N LEU A 79 5.39 -10.25 1.69
CA LEU A 79 4.13 -9.68 1.22
C LEU A 79 3.09 -10.76 0.89
N PHE A 80 3.51 -11.85 0.26
CA PHE A 80 2.62 -12.98 -0.03
C PHE A 80 1.96 -13.53 1.24
N GLU A 81 2.77 -13.84 2.26
CA GLU A 81 2.27 -14.39 3.53
C GLU A 81 1.36 -13.39 4.27
N MET A 82 1.67 -12.10 4.22
CA MET A 82 0.84 -11.05 4.82
C MET A 82 -0.53 -10.98 4.15
N TYR A 83 -0.59 -10.86 2.82
CA TYR A 83 -1.87 -10.76 2.11
C TYR A 83 -2.69 -12.05 2.15
N MET A 84 -2.04 -13.22 2.19
CA MET A 84 -2.74 -14.49 2.42
C MET A 84 -3.40 -14.56 3.79
N ARG A 85 -2.76 -14.02 4.84
CA ARG A 85 -3.37 -13.93 6.18
C ARG A 85 -4.56 -12.99 6.19
N ASP A 86 -4.44 -11.82 5.55
CA ASP A 86 -5.53 -10.85 5.46
C ASP A 86 -6.72 -11.41 4.66
N LEU A 87 -6.45 -12.17 3.59
CA LEU A 87 -7.48 -12.87 2.81
C LEU A 87 -8.20 -13.93 3.65
N GLN A 88 -7.47 -14.73 4.41
CA GLN A 88 -8.06 -15.71 5.32
C GLN A 88 -8.90 -15.05 6.42
N ALA A 89 -8.44 -13.93 6.99
CA ALA A 89 -9.18 -13.18 7.99
C ALA A 89 -10.48 -12.57 7.43
N LEU A 90 -10.48 -12.20 6.15
CA LEU A 90 -11.66 -11.70 5.45
C LEU A 90 -12.68 -12.81 5.15
N GLN A 91 -12.21 -14.00 4.75
CA GLN A 91 -13.04 -15.16 4.40
C GLN A 91 -13.55 -15.95 5.62
N GLY A 92 -12.86 -15.85 6.77
CA GLY A 92 -13.26 -16.49 8.03
C GLY A 92 -14.39 -15.76 8.77
N LYS A 93 -14.99 -14.74 8.15
CA LYS A 93 -16.04 -13.88 8.70
C LYS A 93 -17.39 -14.19 8.04
#